data_AF-A0A3N4QBA9-F1
#
_entry.id   AF-A0A3N4QBA9-F1
#
_cell.length_a   1.000
_cell.length_b   1.000
_cell.length_c   1.000
_cell.angle_alpha   90.00
_cell.angle_beta   90.00
_cell.angle_gamma   90.00
#
_symmetry.space_group_name_H-M   'P 1'
#
loop_
_entity.id
_entity.type
_entity.pdbx_description
1 polymer ?
#
loop_
_entity_poly.entity_id
_entity_poly.type
_entity_poly.pdbx_seq_one_letter_code
_entity_poly.pdbx_strand_id
1 'polypeptide(L)'
;MIETLFRDGKAFSVFPYRVIFMPARLTTEKYPVQAGFSVSSRRFPNAVDRNRIKRLGRECYRLEKQALYDALQAQSTQMAVFFIYTDKKIADFPTLRHKFSVILEKLVKELNKWPADSVQ
;
A
#
# COMPACT_ATOMS: atom_id res chain seq x y z
N MET A 1 -13.77 -5.90 5.71
CA MET A 1 -12.86 -5.41 4.64
C MET A 1 -11.39 -5.54 5.00
N ILE A 2 -10.93 -5.03 6.16
CA ILE A 2 -9.52 -5.20 6.54
C ILE A 2 -9.18 -6.70 6.77
N GLU A 3 -10.03 -7.44 7.46
CA GLU A 3 -9.84 -8.88 7.71
C GLU A 3 -9.77 -9.70 6.42
N THR A 4 -10.64 -9.40 5.45
CA THR A 4 -10.63 -10.02 4.11
C THR A 4 -9.32 -9.75 3.38
N LEU A 5 -8.82 -8.51 3.42
CA LEU A 5 -7.54 -8.15 2.82
C LEU A 5 -6.36 -8.94 3.43
N PHE A 6 -6.37 -9.16 4.74
CA PHE A 6 -5.34 -9.94 5.41
C PHE A 6 -5.46 -11.46 5.16
N ARG A 7 -6.65 -11.95 4.84
CA ARG A 7 -6.93 -13.37 4.58
C ARG A 7 -6.66 -13.76 3.13
N ASP A 8 -7.22 -13.00 2.20
CA ASP A 8 -7.32 -13.34 0.78
C ASP A 8 -6.40 -12.48 -0.11
N GLY A 9 -5.82 -11.42 0.46
CA GLY A 9 -4.92 -10.52 -0.25
C GLY A 9 -3.57 -11.17 -0.56
N LYS A 10 -3.03 -10.85 -1.74
CA LYS A 10 -1.64 -11.18 -2.07
C LYS A 10 -0.71 -10.25 -1.30
N ALA A 11 0.47 -10.76 -0.95
CA ALA A 11 1.46 -9.99 -0.23
C ALA A 11 2.83 -10.07 -0.89
N PHE A 12 3.55 -8.96 -0.89
CA PHE A 12 4.97 -8.94 -1.20
C PHE A 12 5.72 -8.03 -0.23
N SER A 13 7.04 -8.15 -0.20
CA SER A 13 7.89 -7.31 0.62
C SER A 13 8.84 -6.50 -0.27
N VAL A 14 8.97 -5.22 0.04
CA VAL A 14 10.03 -4.33 -0.42
C VAL A 14 10.51 -3.59 0.81
N PHE A 15 11.63 -4.03 1.38
CA PHE A 15 12.12 -3.48 2.64
C PHE A 15 12.23 -1.93 2.55
N PRO A 16 11.67 -1.18 3.53
CA PRO A 16 11.20 -1.62 4.85
C PRO A 16 9.69 -1.92 4.98
N TYR A 17 8.97 -2.07 3.87
CA TYR A 17 7.53 -2.35 3.87
C TYR A 17 7.20 -3.77 3.43
N ARG A 18 6.23 -4.37 4.13
CA ARG A 18 5.43 -5.46 3.60
C ARG A 18 4.11 -4.87 3.11
N VAL A 19 3.71 -5.23 1.90
CA VAL A 19 2.50 -4.74 1.26
C VAL A 19 1.54 -5.89 1.06
N ILE A 20 0.29 -5.69 1.45
CA ILE A 20 -0.82 -6.63 1.23
C ILE A 20 -1.83 -5.89 0.37
N PHE A 21 -2.33 -6.54 -0.68
CA PHE A 21 -3.23 -5.90 -1.62
C PHE A 21 -4.18 -6.91 -2.24
N MET A 22 -5.34 -6.43 -2.65
CA MET A 22 -6.31 -7.17 -3.46
C MET A 22 -7.20 -6.20 -4.23
N PRO A 23 -7.71 -6.58 -5.41
CA PRO A 23 -8.85 -5.90 -6.01
C PRO A 23 -10.03 -5.90 -5.04
N ALA A 24 -10.72 -4.79 -4.93
CA ALA A 24 -11.87 -4.65 -4.05
C ALA A 24 -12.78 -3.54 -4.55
N ARG A 25 -14.10 -3.77 -4.55
CA ARG A 25 -15.08 -2.69 -4.75
C ARG A 25 -15.06 -1.78 -3.52
N LEU A 26 -14.71 -0.52 -3.74
CA LEU A 26 -14.64 0.50 -2.71
C LEU A 26 -15.97 1.24 -2.64
N THR A 27 -16.32 1.72 -1.45
CA THR A 27 -17.58 2.45 -1.22
C THR A 27 -17.65 3.78 -1.96
N THR A 28 -16.52 4.32 -2.42
CA THR A 28 -16.46 5.56 -3.20
C THR A 28 -15.77 5.31 -4.54
N GLU A 29 -16.38 5.77 -5.62
CA GLU A 29 -15.79 5.75 -6.95
C GLU A 29 -14.74 6.84 -7.16
N LYS A 30 -14.70 7.85 -6.28
CA LYS A 30 -13.80 9.01 -6.39
C LYS A 30 -12.32 8.62 -6.36
N TYR A 31 -11.97 7.54 -5.65
CA TYR A 31 -10.59 7.09 -5.50
C TYR A 31 -10.47 5.60 -5.82
N PRO A 32 -9.60 5.21 -6.75
CA PRO A 32 -9.44 3.80 -7.14
C PRO A 32 -8.69 2.96 -6.11
N VAL A 33 -8.12 3.58 -5.06
CA VAL A 33 -7.33 2.88 -4.04
C VAL A 33 -7.75 3.27 -2.64
N GLN A 34 -8.00 2.27 -1.78
CA GLN A 34 -8.08 2.43 -0.33
C GLN A 34 -6.79 1.94 0.30
N ALA A 35 -5.98 2.88 0.82
CA ALA A 35 -4.67 2.60 1.41
C ALA A 35 -4.70 2.66 2.95
N GLY A 36 -4.22 1.60 3.60
CA GLY A 36 -4.01 1.55 5.06
C GLY A 36 -2.53 1.46 5.42
N PHE A 37 -2.17 1.95 6.61
CA PHE A 37 -0.77 1.94 7.09
C PHE A 37 -0.72 1.45 8.53
N SER A 38 0.16 0.48 8.81
CA SER A 38 0.45 0.02 10.16
C SER A 38 1.93 0.00 10.48
N VAL A 39 2.21 0.12 11.77
CA VAL A 39 3.56 0.07 12.36
C VAL A 39 3.44 -0.75 13.63
N SER A 40 4.42 -1.64 13.86
CA SER A 40 4.43 -2.48 15.06
C SER A 40 4.60 -1.64 16.34
N SER A 41 3.67 -1.79 17.29
CA SER A 41 3.77 -1.24 18.65
C SER A 41 4.90 -1.87 19.46
N ARG A 42 5.24 -3.14 19.18
CA ARG A 42 6.36 -3.85 19.82
C ARG A 42 7.72 -3.29 19.41
N ARG A 43 7.89 -2.90 18.14
CA ARG A 43 9.16 -2.32 17.65
C ARG A 43 9.28 -0.82 17.96
N PHE A 44 8.17 -0.09 17.92
CA PHE A 44 8.12 1.34 18.19
C PHE A 44 7.13 1.62 19.33
N PRO A 45 7.58 1.56 20.60
CA PRO A 45 6.70 1.76 21.76
C PRO A 45 6.17 3.19 21.85
N ASN A 46 6.92 4.18 21.36
CA ASN A 46 6.50 5.57 21.35
C ASN A 46 5.48 5.84 20.24
N ALA A 47 4.35 6.47 20.61
CA ALA A 47 3.32 6.86 19.66
C ALA A 47 3.82 7.89 18.64
N VAL A 48 4.73 8.78 19.07
CA VAL A 48 5.35 9.81 18.22
C VAL A 48 6.12 9.16 17.06
N ASP A 49 6.95 8.16 17.35
CA ASP A 49 7.73 7.45 16.31
C ASP A 49 6.82 6.70 15.33
N ARG A 50 5.80 6.00 15.83
CA ARG A 50 4.80 5.35 14.96
C ARG A 50 4.09 6.34 14.06
N ASN A 51 3.71 7.50 14.60
CA ASN A 51 3.03 8.55 13.85
C ASN A 51 3.95 9.18 12.81
N ARG A 52 5.24 9.37 13.14
CA ARG A 52 6.26 9.82 12.19
C ARG A 52 6.40 8.86 11.02
N ILE A 53 6.57 7.56 11.28
CA ILE A 53 6.67 6.54 10.22
C ILE A 53 5.42 6.53 9.34
N LYS A 54 4.21 6.54 9.95
CA LYS A 54 2.96 6.59 9.18
C LYS A 54 2.81 7.88 8.37
N ARG A 55 3.26 9.03 8.89
CA ARG A 55 3.25 10.32 8.17
C ARG A 55 4.19 10.27 6.97
N LEU A 56 5.43 9.79 7.15
CA LEU A 56 6.41 9.65 6.08
C LEU A 56 5.91 8.70 4.98
N GLY A 57 5.38 7.53 5.36
CA GLY A 57 4.83 6.57 4.40
C GLY A 57 3.65 7.13 3.60
N ARG A 58 2.72 7.84 4.27
CA ARG A 58 1.61 8.49 3.57
C ARG A 58 2.06 9.57 2.60
N GLU A 59 3.08 10.34 2.96
CA GLU A 59 3.60 11.39 2.09
C GLU A 59 4.30 10.81 0.84
N CYS A 60 5.12 9.76 1.03
CA CYS A 60 5.73 9.05 -0.09
C CYS A 60 4.67 8.44 -1.02
N TYR A 61 3.64 7.81 -0.46
CA TYR A 61 2.50 7.32 -1.24
C TYR A 61 1.79 8.44 -1.99
N ARG A 62 1.50 9.57 -1.35
CA ARG A 62 0.80 10.71 -1.95
C ARG A 62 1.54 11.24 -3.19
N LEU A 63 2.87 11.28 -3.14
CA LEU A 63 3.72 11.79 -4.22
C LEU A 63 3.86 10.80 -5.39
N GLU A 64 3.88 9.50 -5.12
CA GLU A 64 4.21 8.48 -6.13
C GLU A 64 2.97 7.72 -6.67
N LYS A 65 1.77 7.90 -6.07
CA LYS A 65 0.56 7.11 -6.39
C LYS A 65 0.03 7.22 -7.82
N GLN A 66 0.43 8.24 -8.59
CA GLN A 66 -0.22 8.57 -9.85
C GLN A 66 -0.20 7.40 -10.84
N ALA A 67 0.95 6.75 -11.01
CA ALA A 67 1.09 5.61 -11.91
C ALA A 67 0.15 4.44 -11.57
N LEU A 68 -0.08 4.19 -10.27
CA LEU A 68 -1.04 3.17 -9.84
C LEU A 68 -2.49 3.60 -10.10
N TYR A 69 -2.81 4.88 -9.91
CA TYR A 69 -4.15 5.42 -10.16
C TYR A 69 -4.51 5.31 -11.63
N ASP A 70 -3.61 5.73 -12.51
CA ASP A 70 -3.83 5.70 -13.96
C ASP A 70 -4.07 4.27 -14.44
N ALA A 71 -3.28 3.30 -13.96
CA ALA A 71 -3.45 1.89 -14.30
C ALA A 71 -4.79 1.31 -13.83
N LEU A 72 -5.23 1.65 -12.62
CA LEU A 72 -6.50 1.19 -12.06
C LEU A 72 -7.70 1.81 -12.78
N GLN A 73 -7.63 3.11 -13.10
CA GLN A 73 -8.67 3.80 -13.86
C GLN A 73 -8.79 3.25 -15.28
N ALA A 74 -7.66 2.97 -15.95
CA ALA A 74 -7.67 2.37 -17.29
C ALA A 74 -8.33 0.99 -17.32
N GLN A 75 -8.29 0.24 -16.22
CA GLN A 75 -8.92 -1.09 -16.08
C GLN A 75 -10.27 -1.04 -15.36
N SER A 76 -10.82 0.14 -15.08
CA SER A 76 -12.05 0.34 -14.29
C SER A 76 -12.09 -0.50 -13.00
N THR A 77 -10.93 -0.68 -12.38
CA THR A 77 -10.74 -1.57 -11.24
C THR A 77 -10.38 -0.74 -10.02
N GLN A 78 -10.77 -1.23 -8.84
CA GLN A 78 -10.41 -0.63 -7.58
C GLN A 78 -9.64 -1.63 -6.71
N MET A 79 -8.80 -1.11 -5.81
CA MET A 79 -7.87 -1.91 -5.02
C MET A 79 -7.82 -1.47 -3.56
N ALA A 80 -7.82 -2.44 -2.65
CA ALA A 80 -7.46 -2.23 -1.26
C ALA A 80 -5.98 -2.59 -1.06
N VAL A 81 -5.21 -1.69 -0.43
CA VAL A 81 -3.78 -1.85 -0.18
C VAL A 81 -3.46 -1.55 1.27
N PHE A 82 -2.59 -2.33 1.88
CA PHE A 82 -2.14 -2.16 3.25
C PHE A 82 -0.62 -2.22 3.35
N PHE A 83 -0.02 -1.17 3.89
CA PHE A 83 1.42 -1.01 4.07
C PHE A 83 1.79 -1.28 5.54
N ILE A 84 2.68 -2.23 5.76
CA ILE A 84 3.14 -2.64 7.09
C ILE A 84 4.63 -2.34 7.19
N TYR A 85 5.01 -1.45 8.11
CA TYR A 85 6.42 -1.14 8.35
C TYR A 85 7.09 -2.25 9.17
N THR A 86 8.15 -2.85 8.60
CA THR A 86 8.81 -4.03 9.17
C THR A 86 10.17 -3.75 9.81
N ASP A 87 10.83 -2.64 9.45
CA ASP A 87 12.12 -2.26 10.03
C ASP A 87 11.99 -1.87 11.52
N LYS A 88 13.12 -1.91 12.22
CA LYS A 88 13.33 -1.45 13.60
C LYS A 88 13.85 -0.01 13.65
N LYS A 89 14.36 0.53 12.54
CA LYS A 89 14.83 1.91 12.44
C LYS A 89 13.87 2.75 11.61
N ILE A 90 13.83 4.06 11.83
CA ILE A 90 13.07 5.00 11.01
C ILE A 90 13.94 5.34 9.79
N ALA A 91 13.55 4.87 8.61
CA ALA A 91 14.20 5.25 7.37
C ALA A 91 13.95 6.74 7.04
N ASP A 92 14.90 7.35 6.34
CA ASP A 92 14.78 8.74 5.90
C ASP A 92 13.80 8.87 4.72
N PHE A 93 13.39 10.11 4.46
CA PHE A 93 12.41 10.40 3.42
C PHE A 93 12.88 10.03 2.01
N PRO A 94 14.11 10.36 1.55
CA PRO A 94 14.56 10.02 0.21
C PRO A 94 14.56 8.51 -0.04
N THR A 95 15.04 7.72 0.93
CA THR A 95 15.02 6.25 0.82
C THR A 95 13.59 5.75 0.73
N LEU A 96 12.70 6.21 1.60
CA LEU A 96 11.31 5.77 1.59
C LEU A 96 10.59 6.13 0.30
N ARG A 97 10.81 7.35 -0.23
CA ARG A 97 10.22 7.78 -1.50
C ARG A 97 10.61 6.86 -2.64
N HIS A 98 11.91 6.55 -2.77
CA HIS A 98 12.38 5.61 -3.77
C HIS A 98 11.78 4.20 -3.58
N LYS A 99 11.67 3.71 -2.33
CA LYS A 99 11.01 2.42 -2.06
C LYS A 99 9.53 2.44 -2.45
N PHE A 100 8.81 3.54 -2.22
CA PHE A 100 7.41 3.67 -2.63
C PHE A 100 7.24 3.63 -4.14
N SER A 101 8.10 4.30 -4.91
CA SER A 101 8.11 4.20 -6.38
C SER A 101 8.21 2.73 -6.83
N VAL A 102 9.19 1.98 -6.30
CA VAL A 102 9.36 0.54 -6.59
C VAL A 102 8.14 -0.30 -6.17
N ILE A 103 7.57 -0.02 -5.00
CA ILE A 103 6.39 -0.72 -4.49
C ILE A 103 5.18 -0.52 -5.41
N LEU A 104 4.93 0.72 -5.83
CA LEU A 104 3.77 1.07 -6.66
C LEU A 104 3.91 0.53 -8.07
N GLU A 105 5.10 0.59 -8.67
CA GLU A 105 5.38 -0.09 -9.94
C GLU A 105 5.13 -1.60 -9.85
N LYS A 106 5.51 -2.21 -8.72
CA LYS A 106 5.25 -3.62 -8.48
C LYS A 106 3.75 -3.90 -8.34
N LEU A 107 2.98 -3.03 -7.68
CA LEU A 107 1.52 -3.15 -7.63
C LEU A 107 0.88 -3.08 -9.02
N VAL A 108 1.34 -2.16 -9.88
CA VAL A 108 0.87 -2.09 -11.28
C VAL A 108 1.16 -3.39 -12.03
N LYS A 109 2.36 -3.96 -11.86
CA LYS A 109 2.71 -5.25 -12.47
C LYS A 109 1.85 -6.41 -11.94
N GLU A 110 1.51 -6.40 -10.65
CA GLU A 110 0.65 -7.43 -10.06
C GLU A 110 -0.82 -7.26 -10.45
N LEU A 111 -1.29 -6.03 -10.65
CA LEU A 111 -2.62 -5.74 -11.18
C LEU A 111 -2.84 -6.42 -12.54
N ASN A 112 -1.87 -6.30 -13.45
CA ASN A 112 -1.95 -6.91 -14.79
C ASN A 112 -1.98 -8.45 -14.77
N LYS A 113 -1.61 -9.09 -13.65
CA LYS A 113 -1.65 -10.54 -13.48
C LYS A 113 -2.95 -11.03 -12.82
N TRP A 114 -3.78 -10.11 -12.34
CA TRP A 114 -5.01 -10.46 -11.64
C TRP A 114 -6.16 -10.49 -12.65
N PRO A 115 -6.79 -11.65 -12.92
CA PRO A 115 -7.88 -11.73 -13.88
C PRO A 115 -9.10 -10.94 -13.39
N ALA A 116 -9.66 -10.09 -14.25
CA ALA A 116 -10.77 -9.17 -13.96
C ALA A 116 -12.01 -9.87 -13.36
N ASP A 117 -12.18 -11.17 -13.61
CA ASP A 117 -13.36 -11.95 -13.24
C ASP A 117 -13.40 -12.41 -11.77
N SER A 118 -12.39 -12.08 -10.97
CA SER A 118 -12.28 -12.53 -9.57
C SER A 118 -12.71 -11.48 -8.53
N VAL A 119 -13.32 -10.38 -8.98
CA VAL A 119 -13.94 -9.38 -8.11
C VAL A 119 -15.38 -9.81 -7.79
N GLN A 120 -15.52 -10.74 -6.84
CA GLN A 120 -16.82 -11.07 -6.22
C GLN A 120 -17.19 -10.03 -5.16
#